data_AF-A0A3A8NHN6-F1
#
_entry.id   AF-A0A3A8NHN6-F1
#
_cell.length_a   1.000
_cell.length_b   1.000
_cell.length_c   1.000
_cell.angle_alpha   90.00
_cell.angle_beta   90.00
_cell.angle_gamma   90.00
#
_symmetry.space_group_name_H-M   'P 1'
#
loop_
_entity.id
_entity.type
_entity.pdbx_description
1 polymer ?
#
loop_
_entity_poly.entity_id
_entity_poly.type
_entity_poly.pdbx_seq_one_letter_code
_entity_poly.pdbx_strand_id
1 'polypeptide(L)'
;MSLKSVLRGTAVASLLFAVPVFAQTAAPTPGATPQDGQCEGRGHRGKHGGNKLGRMEQRLDKRVAEGRLTQAQADGFKAEARQLHEEMKAARAASNGQVDEAQRSQFKERRRALKEKIKASLAPTQQGA
;
A
#
# COMPACT_ATOMS: atom_id res chain seq x y z
N MET A 1 53.72 16.77 0.91
CA MET A 1 53.87 16.47 -0.53
C MET A 1 52.51 16.02 -1.04
N SER A 2 51.87 16.79 -1.94
CA SER A 2 50.60 16.42 -2.54
C SER A 2 50.81 15.43 -3.67
N LEU A 3 49.98 14.39 -3.76
CA LEU A 3 49.86 13.56 -4.96
C LEU A 3 48.50 13.82 -5.61
N LYS A 4 48.58 14.43 -6.80
CA LYS A 4 47.48 14.61 -7.75
C LYS A 4 47.44 13.39 -8.69
N SER A 5 46.25 12.87 -8.98
CA SER A 5 45.77 12.41 -10.32
C SER A 5 44.63 11.40 -10.12
N VAL A 6 43.37 11.76 -10.40
CA VAL A 6 42.67 11.64 -11.69
C VAL A 6 42.51 10.18 -12.14
N LEU A 7 41.28 9.65 -12.09
CA LEU A 7 40.71 8.97 -13.25
C LEU A 7 39.18 8.93 -13.23
N ARG A 8 38.64 9.27 -14.40
CA ARG A 8 37.23 9.29 -14.79
C ARG A 8 36.72 7.86 -15.00
N GLY A 9 35.45 7.61 -14.71
CA GLY A 9 34.80 6.36 -15.09
C GLY A 9 33.30 6.35 -14.78
N THR A 10 32.50 7.07 -15.56
CA THR A 10 31.04 6.89 -15.60
C THR A 10 30.72 5.64 -16.42
N ALA A 11 30.36 4.54 -15.77
CA ALA A 11 29.76 3.38 -16.43
C ALA A 11 28.25 3.39 -16.17
N VAL A 12 27.49 3.96 -17.11
CA VAL A 12 26.04 3.76 -17.19
C VAL A 12 25.81 2.42 -17.89
N ALA A 13 25.65 1.35 -17.11
CA ALA A 13 25.27 0.05 -17.64
C ALA A 13 23.73 -0.02 -17.70
N SER A 14 23.18 0.39 -18.83
CA SER A 14 21.77 0.21 -19.18
C SER A 14 21.47 -1.30 -19.31
N LEU A 15 20.99 -1.91 -18.23
CA LEU A 15 20.50 -3.29 -18.29
C LEU A 15 19.17 -3.33 -19.05
N LEU A 16 19.23 -4.05 -20.16
CA LEU A 16 18.17 -4.31 -21.11
C LEU A 16 16.91 -4.87 -20.42
N PHE A 17 15.77 -4.23 -20.67
CA PHE A 17 14.45 -4.75 -20.35
C PHE A 17 14.19 -6.02 -21.17
N ALA A 18 14.33 -7.18 -20.53
CA ALA A 18 13.79 -8.44 -21.04
C ALA A 18 12.33 -8.55 -20.59
N VAL A 19 11.40 -8.20 -21.48
CA VAL A 19 9.96 -8.43 -21.28
C VAL A 19 9.67 -9.89 -21.67
N PRO A 20 9.19 -10.76 -20.76
CA PRO A 20 8.70 -12.06 -21.16
C PRO A 20 7.36 -11.88 -21.86
N VAL A 21 7.33 -12.16 -23.16
CA VAL A 21 6.12 -12.39 -23.94
C VAL A 21 5.48 -13.69 -23.44
N PHE A 22 4.37 -13.59 -22.70
CA PHE A 22 3.47 -14.71 -22.46
C PHE A 22 2.52 -14.81 -23.66
N ALA A 23 2.87 -15.65 -24.63
CA ALA A 23 1.96 -16.10 -25.67
C ALA A 23 2.05 -17.63 -25.78
N GLN A 24 1.25 -18.33 -24.98
CA GLN A 24 0.87 -19.71 -25.26
C GLN A 24 -0.64 -19.75 -25.43
N THR A 25 -1.03 -19.73 -26.70
CA THR A 25 -2.33 -20.10 -27.21
C THR A 25 -2.49 -21.61 -27.05
N ALA A 26 -3.29 -22.04 -26.08
CA ALA A 26 -3.88 -23.38 -26.07
C ALA A 26 -5.33 -23.27 -26.57
N ALA A 27 -5.65 -24.12 -27.55
CA ALA A 27 -6.92 -24.15 -28.26
C ALA A 27 -8.15 -24.39 -27.34
N PRO A 28 -9.36 -23.96 -27.74
CA PRO A 28 -10.58 -24.24 -27.00
C PRO A 28 -11.05 -25.68 -27.26
N THR A 29 -11.13 -26.49 -26.21
CA THR A 29 -11.89 -27.75 -26.24
C THR A 29 -13.38 -27.43 -25.97
N PRO A 30 -14.32 -27.78 -26.86
CA PRO A 30 -15.74 -27.65 -26.59
C PRO A 30 -16.26 -28.91 -25.89
N GLY A 31 -17.00 -28.71 -24.79
CA GLY A 31 -17.96 -29.70 -24.30
C GLY A 31 -17.76 -30.14 -22.85
N ALA A 32 -18.56 -29.56 -21.94
CA ALA A 32 -19.48 -30.30 -21.06
C ALA A 32 -20.24 -29.31 -20.16
N THR A 33 -21.50 -29.64 -19.92
CA THR A 33 -22.63 -28.89 -19.38
C THR A 33 -22.51 -28.37 -17.94
N PRO A 34 -23.34 -27.39 -17.53
CA PRO A 34 -23.28 -26.76 -16.22
C PRO A 34 -23.90 -27.67 -15.17
N GLN A 35 -23.17 -27.97 -14.10
CA GLN A 35 -23.75 -28.50 -12.88
C GLN A 35 -24.06 -27.35 -11.94
N ASP A 36 -25.36 -27.07 -11.86
CA ASP A 36 -26.04 -26.38 -10.78
C ASP A 36 -25.53 -26.92 -9.43
N GLY A 37 -24.72 -26.12 -8.77
CA GLY A 37 -24.21 -26.36 -7.42
C GLY A 37 -24.49 -25.12 -6.60
N GLN A 38 -25.70 -25.06 -6.04
CA GLN A 38 -26.15 -24.09 -5.05
C GLN A 38 -25.07 -23.81 -4.01
N CYS A 39 -24.42 -22.65 -4.14
CA CYS A 39 -23.71 -22.01 -3.06
C CYS A 39 -24.66 -21.01 -2.40
N GLU A 40 -25.64 -21.53 -1.65
CA GLU A 40 -26.42 -20.72 -0.71
C GLU A 40 -25.55 -20.33 0.48
N GLY A 41 -24.74 -19.30 0.26
CA GLY A 41 -24.01 -18.59 1.29
C GLY A 41 -24.20 -17.11 1.05
N ARG A 42 -25.43 -16.62 1.27
CA ARG A 42 -25.80 -15.20 1.24
C ARG A 42 -25.04 -14.46 2.35
N GLY A 43 -23.76 -14.22 2.09
CA GLY A 43 -22.93 -13.34 2.87
C GLY A 43 -23.45 -11.94 2.67
N HIS A 44 -24.26 -11.46 3.61
CA HIS A 44 -24.49 -10.04 3.83
C HIS A 44 -23.14 -9.37 4.13
N ARG A 45 -22.29 -9.16 3.11
CA ARG A 45 -21.12 -8.30 3.18
C ARG A 45 -21.66 -6.89 3.29
N GLY A 46 -21.88 -6.47 4.54
CA GLY A 46 -22.25 -5.12 4.91
C GLY A 46 -21.39 -4.14 4.11
N LYS A 47 -22.07 -3.37 3.27
CA LYS A 47 -21.57 -2.30 2.40
C LYS A 47 -21.09 -1.07 3.20
N HIS A 48 -20.61 -1.30 4.44
CA HIS A 48 -20.23 -0.29 5.43
C HIS A 48 -18.72 -0.27 5.72
N GLY A 49 -17.91 -1.05 5.00
CA GLY A 49 -16.45 -1.11 5.21
C GLY A 49 -15.62 -0.08 4.44
N GLY A 50 -16.23 0.68 3.52
CA GLY A 50 -15.53 1.33 2.40
C GLY A 50 -14.61 2.51 2.73
N ASN A 51 -14.92 3.33 3.73
CA ASN A 51 -14.27 4.65 3.84
C ASN A 51 -13.35 4.82 5.06
N LYS A 52 -12.63 3.76 5.46
CA LYS A 52 -11.68 3.88 6.58
C LYS A 52 -10.54 4.86 6.28
N LEU A 53 -10.07 4.91 5.03
CA LEU A 53 -9.06 5.87 4.60
C LEU A 53 -9.63 7.30 4.59
N GLY A 54 -10.78 7.51 3.96
CA GLY A 54 -11.44 8.83 3.95
C GLY A 54 -11.74 9.38 5.35
N ARG A 55 -12.14 8.52 6.30
CA ARG A 55 -12.29 8.91 7.72
C ARG A 55 -10.97 9.30 8.38
N MET A 56 -9.85 8.69 7.99
CA MET A 56 -8.53 9.09 8.48
C MET A 56 -8.13 10.45 7.90
N GLU A 57 -8.27 10.64 6.59
CA GLU A 57 -7.94 11.90 5.90
C GLU A 57 -8.71 13.07 6.52
N GLN A 58 -10.03 12.94 6.68
CA GLN A 58 -10.87 13.96 7.35
C GLN A 58 -10.41 14.27 8.78
N ARG A 59 -9.93 13.27 9.54
CA ARG A 59 -9.40 13.50 10.88
C ARG A 59 -8.08 14.24 10.85
N LEU A 60 -7.20 13.95 9.90
CA LEU A 60 -5.94 14.68 9.73
C LEU A 60 -6.21 16.14 9.33
N ASP A 61 -7.13 16.37 8.38
CA ASP A 61 -7.53 17.72 7.97
C ASP A 61 -8.12 18.53 9.12
N LYS A 62 -8.97 17.90 9.94
CA LYS A 62 -9.47 18.54 11.16
C LYS A 62 -8.35 18.91 12.13
N ARG A 63 -7.31 18.07 12.27
CA ARG A 63 -6.16 18.38 13.14
C ARG A 63 -5.28 19.50 12.59
N VAL A 64 -5.19 19.64 11.27
CA VAL A 64 -4.52 20.78 10.65
C VAL A 64 -5.32 22.06 10.88
N ALA A 65 -6.64 22.02 10.69
CA ALA A 65 -7.51 23.16 10.95
C ALA A 65 -7.48 23.58 12.43
N GLU A 66 -7.33 22.63 13.35
CA GLU A 66 -7.14 22.88 14.79
C GLU A 66 -5.71 23.35 15.15
N GLY A 67 -4.80 23.48 14.19
CA GLY A 67 -3.40 23.88 14.41
C GLY A 67 -2.56 22.84 15.18
N ARG A 68 -3.08 21.63 15.37
CA ARG A 68 -2.42 20.54 16.10
C ARG A 68 -1.46 19.73 15.23
N LEU A 69 -1.52 19.92 13.92
CA LEU A 69 -0.70 19.22 12.94
C LEU A 69 -0.35 20.19 11.81
N THR A 70 0.86 20.11 11.27
CA THR A 70 1.20 20.92 10.09
C THR A 70 0.59 20.30 8.82
N GLN A 71 0.32 21.13 7.82
CA GLN A 71 -0.17 20.67 6.51
C GLN A 71 0.77 19.61 5.90
N ALA A 72 2.08 19.84 5.95
CA ALA A 72 3.09 18.91 5.44
C ALA A 72 3.09 17.55 6.17
N GLN A 73 2.88 17.54 7.50
CA GLN A 73 2.76 16.29 8.27
C GLN A 73 1.49 15.53 7.89
N ALA A 74 0.35 16.24 7.77
CA ALA A 74 -0.90 15.63 7.35
C ALA A 74 -0.76 14.99 5.97
N ASP A 75 -0.20 15.71 5.01
CA ASP A 75 -0.06 15.24 3.64
C ASP A 75 0.93 14.06 3.54
N GLY A 76 2.00 14.07 4.33
CA GLY A 76 2.89 12.92 4.49
C GLY A 76 2.17 11.67 5.01
N PHE A 77 1.34 11.82 6.05
CA PHE A 77 0.55 10.71 6.59
C PHE A 77 -0.50 10.20 5.62
N LYS A 78 -1.16 11.08 4.86
CA LYS A 78 -2.11 10.68 3.81
C LYS A 78 -1.41 9.91 2.70
N ALA A 79 -0.23 10.35 2.27
CA ALA A 79 0.56 9.66 1.26
C ALA A 79 0.98 8.26 1.72
N GLU A 80 1.53 8.12 2.93
CA GLU A 80 1.87 6.81 3.51
C GLU A 80 0.63 5.90 3.62
N ALA A 81 -0.52 6.45 4.05
CA ALA A 81 -1.76 5.70 4.17
C ALA A 81 -2.30 5.20 2.82
N ARG A 82 -2.24 6.04 1.78
CA ARG A 82 -2.64 5.71 0.41
C ARG A 82 -1.73 4.64 -0.18
N GLN A 83 -0.42 4.78 -0.03
CA GLN A 83 0.55 3.77 -0.47
C GLN A 83 0.26 2.42 0.17
N LEU A 84 0.09 2.36 1.50
CA LEU A 84 -0.24 1.12 2.18
C LEU A 84 -1.56 0.50 1.70
N HIS A 85 -2.56 1.33 1.39
CA HIS A 85 -3.84 0.88 0.87
C HIS A 85 -3.71 0.27 -0.53
N GLU A 86 -3.02 0.96 -1.44
CA GLU A 86 -2.80 0.49 -2.80
C GLU A 86 -1.91 -0.75 -2.84
N GLU A 87 -0.86 -0.84 -2.01
CA GLU A 87 -0.02 -2.03 -1.89
C GLU A 87 -0.83 -3.25 -1.41
N MET A 88 -1.68 -3.06 -0.39
CA MET A 88 -2.55 -4.15 0.10
C MET A 88 -3.58 -4.55 -0.96
N LYS A 89 -4.12 -3.59 -1.71
CA LYS A 89 -5.06 -3.84 -2.80
C LYS A 89 -4.39 -4.56 -3.97
N ALA A 90 -3.17 -4.18 -4.33
CA ALA A 90 -2.35 -4.82 -5.35
C ALA A 90 -1.97 -6.25 -4.93
N ALA A 91 -1.51 -6.46 -3.70
CA ALA A 91 -1.22 -7.79 -3.16
C ALA A 91 -2.48 -8.68 -3.19
N ARG A 92 -3.63 -8.12 -2.83
CA ARG A 92 -4.90 -8.84 -2.90
C ARG A 92 -5.32 -9.15 -4.34
N ALA A 93 -5.12 -8.24 -5.27
CA ALA A 93 -5.42 -8.44 -6.69
C ALA A 93 -4.50 -9.50 -7.32
N ALA A 94 -3.20 -9.45 -7.01
CA ALA A 94 -2.19 -10.40 -7.50
C ALA A 94 -2.46 -11.84 -7.03
N SER A 95 -3.03 -12.00 -5.85
CA SER A 95 -3.30 -13.30 -5.25
C SER A 95 -4.78 -13.71 -5.31
N ASN A 96 -5.52 -13.27 -6.34
CA ASN A 96 -6.94 -13.62 -6.55
C ASN A 96 -7.85 -13.40 -5.32
N GLY A 97 -7.58 -12.37 -4.53
CA GLY A 97 -8.35 -12.03 -3.34
C GLY A 97 -7.79 -12.58 -2.02
N GLN A 98 -6.80 -13.47 -2.07
CA GLN A 98 -6.20 -14.14 -0.91
C GLN A 98 -4.86 -13.49 -0.56
N VAL A 99 -4.76 -12.83 0.60
CA VAL A 99 -3.47 -12.30 1.08
C VAL A 99 -2.95 -13.31 2.10
N ASP A 100 -1.70 -13.74 1.94
CA ASP A 100 -1.06 -14.65 2.89
C ASP A 100 -1.01 -14.04 4.31
N GLU A 101 -1.03 -14.87 5.34
CA GLU A 101 -1.10 -14.40 6.73
C GLU A 101 0.18 -13.63 7.11
N ALA A 102 1.34 -13.99 6.56
CA ALA A 102 2.58 -13.24 6.76
C ALA A 102 2.53 -11.85 6.11
N GLN A 103 1.95 -11.73 4.91
CA GLN A 103 1.75 -10.42 4.27
C GLN A 103 0.74 -9.58 5.05
N ARG A 104 -0.34 -10.21 5.51
CA ARG A 104 -1.38 -9.55 6.30
C ARG A 104 -0.85 -9.02 7.63
N SER A 105 0.04 -9.76 8.30
CA SER A 105 0.68 -9.31 9.54
C SER A 105 1.59 -8.11 9.28
N GLN A 106 2.41 -8.13 8.23
CA GLN A 106 3.25 -6.99 7.82
C GLN A 106 2.42 -5.72 7.54
N PHE A 107 1.32 -5.82 6.78
CA PHE A 107 0.44 -4.68 6.55
C PHE A 107 -0.21 -4.18 7.85
N LYS A 108 -0.53 -5.08 8.77
CA LYS A 108 -1.11 -4.73 10.08
C LYS A 108 -0.09 -3.96 10.93
N GLU A 109 1.17 -4.38 10.94
CA GLU A 109 2.27 -3.73 11.65
C GLU A 109 2.57 -2.35 11.07
N ARG A 110 2.75 -2.23 9.75
CA ARG A 110 2.98 -0.94 9.09
C ARG A 110 1.84 0.05 9.35
N ARG A 111 0.59 -0.43 9.37
CA ARG A 111 -0.56 0.40 9.74
C ARG A 111 -0.55 0.82 11.22
N ARG A 112 -0.10 -0.05 12.13
CA ARG A 112 0.06 0.29 13.55
C ARG A 112 1.16 1.34 13.71
N ALA A 113 2.30 1.15 13.06
CA ALA A 113 3.40 2.12 13.07
C ALA A 113 2.95 3.49 12.57
N LEU A 114 2.21 3.55 11.46
CA LEU A 114 1.64 4.80 10.96
C LEU A 114 0.70 5.48 11.97
N LYS A 115 -0.14 4.71 12.66
CA LYS A 115 -1.02 5.26 13.71
C LYS A 115 -0.23 5.81 14.88
N GLU A 116 0.83 5.12 15.31
CA GLU A 116 1.68 5.59 16.39
C GLU A 116 2.47 6.84 15.98
N LYS A 117 2.95 6.94 14.73
CA LYS A 117 3.54 8.18 14.20
C LYS A 117 2.54 9.35 14.26
N ILE A 118 1.32 9.15 13.76
CA ILE A 118 0.26 10.17 13.82
C ILE A 118 -0.04 10.56 15.26
N LYS A 119 -0.14 9.57 16.17
CA LYS A 119 -0.40 9.81 17.58
C LYS A 119 0.76 10.56 18.25
N ALA A 120 2.01 10.23 17.93
CA ALA A 120 3.18 10.92 18.45
C ALA A 120 3.23 12.38 17.99
N SER A 121 2.88 12.66 16.73
CA SER A 121 2.77 14.04 16.23
C SER A 121 1.60 14.81 16.83
N LEU A 122 0.57 14.12 17.33
CA LEU A 122 -0.59 14.72 17.98
C LEU A 122 -0.48 14.78 19.51
N ALA A 123 0.47 14.05 20.09
CA ALA A 123 0.74 14.14 21.51
C ALA A 123 1.25 15.57 21.76
N PRO A 124 0.73 16.27 22.80
CA PRO A 124 1.33 17.53 23.20
C PRO A 124 2.78 17.23 23.50
N THR A 125 3.68 17.79 22.71
CA THR A 125 5.11 17.67 22.92
C THR A 125 5.39 18.12 24.35
N GLN A 126 5.77 17.19 25.22
CA GLN A 126 6.55 17.50 26.43
C GLN A 126 7.95 17.95 25.99
N GLN A 127 8.00 19.05 25.24
CA GLN A 127 9.19 19.85 25.02
C GLN A 127 9.09 21.00 26.02
N GLY A 128 9.55 20.76 27.24
CA GLY A 128 9.49 21.73 28.32
C GLY A 128 9.97 21.16 29.65
N ALA A 129 11.29 21.01 29.78
CA ALA A 129 12.08 21.29 30.98
C ALA A 129 13.56 21.18 30.60
#